data_AF-A0A433BWA1-F1
#
_entry.id   AF-A0A433BWA1-F1
#
_cell.length_a   1.000
_cell.length_b   1.000
_cell.length_c   1.000
_cell.angle_alpha   90.00
_cell.angle_beta   90.00
_cell.angle_gamma   90.00
#
_symmetry.space_group_name_H-M   'P 1'
#
loop_
_entity.id
_entity.type
_entity.pdbx_description
1 polymer ?
#
loop_
_entity_poly.entity_id
_entity_poly.type
_entity_poly.pdbx_seq_one_letter_code
_entity_poly.pdbx_strand_id
1 'polypeptide(L)'
;FSLLVNGSSLRWVIRQLGLDRLSPQDQALQQQAINLSTEEVEATVKRIAGIFHFRPEAAAEVNELYRLSLALGQAPLAADLSERERLAIGLTTLATRERDLIPDYGNGIMSVRNLDAMMRNTGHMIDAARNEGRLGYNRAARRILEPHISYQLALWLHRHLHLDRPLAAALADRFELLICRRAVLERLHRYNQSRLKPLLGERMAGVLDTVLQARSQSAELAIQALRDAHPEFTQALERRLLLLFALRQGRNALEAMVAESVISKEVYTWVDQELGRAWRLGVARPVLRKQDPAGR
;
A
#
# COMPACT_ATOMS: atom_id res chain seq x y z
N PHE A 1 4.59 -36.16 -32.58
CA PHE A 1 5.56 -35.27 -33.22
C PHE A 1 5.93 -34.17 -32.26
N SER A 2 6.93 -34.41 -31.41
CA SER A 2 7.51 -33.38 -30.54
C SER A 2 8.52 -32.61 -31.37
N LEU A 3 8.14 -31.42 -31.84
CA LEU A 3 9.07 -30.52 -32.50
C LEU A 3 9.98 -29.88 -31.45
N LEU A 4 11.20 -30.42 -31.41
CA LEU A 4 12.40 -29.81 -30.87
C LEU A 4 12.59 -28.42 -31.48
N VAL A 5 12.16 -27.36 -30.78
CA VAL A 5 12.58 -26.00 -31.09
C VAL A 5 13.74 -25.66 -30.15
N ASN A 6 14.93 -25.74 -30.74
CA ASN A 6 16.25 -25.48 -30.18
C ASN A 6 16.34 -24.28 -29.22
N GLY A 7 16.92 -24.50 -28.04
CA GLY A 7 17.23 -23.45 -27.05
C GLY A 7 18.19 -22.33 -27.53
N SER A 8 18.73 -22.43 -28.75
CA SER A 8 19.53 -21.36 -29.37
C SER A 8 18.68 -20.30 -30.08
N SER A 9 17.48 -20.64 -30.59
CA SER A 9 16.59 -19.65 -31.21
C SER A 9 15.92 -18.77 -30.14
N LEU A 10 15.67 -19.31 -28.95
CA LEU A 10 15.14 -18.55 -27.82
C LEU A 10 16.14 -17.48 -27.33
N ARG A 11 17.45 -17.82 -27.24
CA ARG A 11 18.50 -16.84 -26.90
C ARG A 11 18.62 -15.73 -27.93
N TRP A 12 18.47 -16.05 -29.22
CA TRP A 12 18.53 -15.03 -30.26
C TRP A 12 17.34 -14.05 -30.18
N VAL A 13 16.14 -14.56 -29.87
CA VAL A 13 14.93 -13.74 -29.64
C VAL A 13 15.05 -12.87 -28.38
N ILE A 14 15.59 -13.40 -27.28
CA ILE A 14 15.86 -12.65 -26.04
C ILE A 14 16.87 -11.51 -26.29
N ARG A 15 17.90 -11.78 -27.10
CA ARG A 15 18.94 -10.80 -27.44
C ARG A 15 18.47 -9.74 -28.44
N GLN A 16 17.58 -10.10 -29.37
CA GLN A 16 16.92 -9.17 -30.30
C GLN A 16 15.88 -8.29 -29.59
N LEU A 17 15.22 -8.80 -28.53
CA LEU A 17 14.27 -8.04 -27.70
C LEU A 17 14.92 -7.26 -26.55
N GLY A 18 16.24 -7.29 -26.42
CA GLY A 18 16.98 -6.50 -25.42
C GLY A 18 16.77 -6.94 -23.97
N LEU A 19 16.30 -8.16 -23.73
CA LEU A 19 15.98 -8.70 -22.39
C LEU A 19 17.22 -9.16 -21.61
N ASP A 20 18.40 -9.23 -22.25
CA ASP A 20 19.69 -9.53 -21.62
C ASP A 20 20.42 -8.28 -21.09
N ARG A 21 19.75 -7.11 -21.09
CA ARG A 21 20.25 -5.90 -20.44
C ARG A 21 19.25 -5.53 -19.36
N LEU A 22 19.69 -5.51 -18.10
CA LEU A 22 18.95 -4.84 -17.03
C LEU A 22 18.49 -3.48 -17.55
N SER A 23 17.19 -3.24 -17.49
CA SER A 23 16.62 -1.94 -17.86
C SER A 23 17.35 -0.86 -17.06
N PRO A 24 17.59 0.35 -17.63
CA PRO A 24 18.09 1.49 -16.86
C PRO A 24 17.26 1.75 -15.58
N GLN A 25 16.00 1.32 -15.59
CA GLN A 25 15.05 1.39 -14.48
C GLN A 25 15.35 0.36 -13.37
N ASP A 26 15.75 -0.87 -13.73
CA ASP A 26 16.12 -1.91 -12.77
C ASP A 26 17.48 -1.60 -12.12
N GLN A 27 18.39 -0.99 -12.89
CA GLN A 27 19.67 -0.49 -12.38
C GLN A 27 19.48 0.68 -11.42
N ALA A 28 18.59 1.63 -11.71
CA ALA A 28 18.31 2.75 -10.81
C ALA A 28 17.65 2.30 -9.49
N LEU A 29 16.73 1.32 -9.55
CA LEU A 29 16.10 0.75 -8.36
C LEU A 29 17.11 -0.05 -7.51
N GLN A 30 17.99 -0.83 -8.14
CA GLN A 30 19.09 -1.50 -7.43
C GLN A 30 20.07 -0.50 -6.81
N GLN A 31 20.45 0.55 -7.54
CA GLN A 31 21.35 1.61 -7.04
C GLN A 31 20.77 2.29 -5.80
N GLN A 32 19.46 2.54 -5.82
CA GLN A 32 18.76 3.23 -4.76
C GLN A 32 18.50 2.33 -3.54
N ALA A 33 18.27 1.03 -3.75
CA ALA A 33 18.25 0.04 -2.68
C ALA A 33 19.62 -0.02 -1.98
N ILE A 34 20.72 0.01 -2.75
CA ILE A 34 22.09 0.02 -2.21
C ILE A 34 22.35 1.30 -1.40
N ASN A 35 21.95 2.48 -1.89
CA ASN A 35 22.13 3.74 -1.15
C ASN A 35 21.32 3.80 0.16
N LEU A 36 20.09 3.27 0.15
CA LEU A 36 19.26 3.21 1.36
C LEU A 36 19.85 2.25 2.40
N SER A 37 20.35 1.10 1.97
CA SER A 37 21.09 0.18 2.84
C SER A 37 22.38 0.82 3.37
N THR A 38 22.99 1.73 2.61
CA THR A 38 24.21 2.43 3.04
C THR A 38 23.94 3.37 4.21
N GLU A 39 22.90 4.20 4.11
CA GLU A 39 22.50 5.11 5.19
C GLU A 39 22.10 4.35 6.48
N GLU A 40 21.43 3.20 6.35
CA GLU A 40 21.03 2.37 7.49
C GLU A 40 22.25 1.72 8.18
N VAL A 41 23.23 1.28 7.40
CA VAL A 41 24.50 0.76 7.91
C VAL A 41 25.29 1.87 8.59
N GLU A 42 25.37 3.07 8.01
CA GLU A 42 26.08 4.22 8.62
C GLU A 42 25.47 4.63 9.97
N ALA A 43 24.13 4.70 10.03
CA ALA A 43 23.42 4.97 11.27
C ALA A 43 23.67 3.88 12.33
N THR A 44 23.79 2.63 11.89
CA THR A 44 24.07 1.49 12.76
C THR A 44 25.51 1.48 13.27
N VAL A 45 26.48 1.78 12.42
CA VAL A 45 27.90 1.94 12.80
C VAL A 45 28.06 3.07 13.82
N LYS A 46 27.40 4.22 13.62
CA LYS A 46 27.41 5.33 14.60
C LYS A 46 26.78 4.95 15.93
N ARG A 47 25.66 4.20 15.90
CA ARG A 47 24.97 3.72 17.11
C ARG A 47 25.83 2.74 17.90
N ILE A 48 26.44 1.77 17.20
CA ILE A 48 27.36 0.78 17.79
C ILE A 48 28.58 1.50 18.37
N ALA A 49 29.18 2.44 17.65
CA ALA A 49 30.29 3.23 18.17
C ALA A 49 29.93 4.00 19.46
N GLY A 50 28.71 4.55 19.54
CA GLY A 50 28.20 5.18 20.76
C GLY A 50 28.01 4.20 21.92
N ILE A 51 27.50 2.99 21.64
CA ILE A 51 27.29 1.93 22.65
C ILE A 51 28.62 1.42 23.21
N PHE A 52 29.63 1.24 22.36
CA PHE A 52 30.95 0.72 22.75
C PHE A 52 31.95 1.83 23.14
N HIS A 53 31.50 3.08 23.25
CA HIS A 53 32.34 4.25 23.53
C HIS A 53 33.57 4.38 22.63
N PHE A 54 33.45 3.96 21.38
CA PHE A 54 34.51 4.13 20.40
C PHE A 54 34.65 5.59 20.01
N ARG A 55 35.88 5.96 19.63
CA ARG A 55 36.20 7.30 19.18
C ARG A 55 35.33 7.67 17.96
N PRO A 56 34.71 8.86 17.95
CA PRO A 56 33.84 9.28 16.85
C PRO A 56 34.61 9.36 15.52
N GLU A 57 35.93 9.60 15.56
CA GLU A 57 36.78 9.61 14.37
C GLU A 57 36.88 8.21 13.72
N ALA A 58 36.95 7.14 14.51
CA ALA A 58 37.02 5.77 14.00
C ALA A 58 35.69 5.36 13.31
N ALA A 59 34.55 5.80 13.85
CA ALA A 59 33.25 5.56 13.21
C ALA A 59 33.08 6.37 11.91
N ALA A 60 33.64 7.58 11.85
CA ALA A 60 33.65 8.39 10.64
C ALA A 60 34.55 7.77 9.55
N GLU A 61 35.73 7.29 9.93
CA GLU A 61 36.69 6.62 9.04
C GLU A 61 36.12 5.33 8.43
N VAL A 62 35.46 4.49 9.23
CA VAL A 62 34.80 3.26 8.75
C VAL A 62 33.63 3.57 7.80
N ASN A 63 32.82 4.58 8.11
CA ASN A 63 31.73 5.01 7.23
C ASN A 63 32.24 5.58 5.90
N GLU A 64 33.35 6.32 5.93
CA GLU A 64 33.98 6.86 4.72
C GLU A 64 34.57 5.74 3.85
N LEU A 65 35.25 4.78 4.46
CA LEU A 65 35.78 3.59 3.78
C LEU A 65 34.65 2.75 3.15
N TYR A 66 33.52 2.61 3.84
CA TYR A 66 32.34 1.93 3.34
C TYR A 66 31.71 2.66 2.14
N ARG A 67 31.55 3.99 2.22
CA ARG A 67 31.10 4.83 1.10
C ARG A 67 32.02 4.72 -0.11
N LEU A 68 33.34 4.76 0.10
CA LEU A 68 34.33 4.68 -0.97
C LEU A 68 34.34 3.30 -1.66
N SER A 69 34.12 2.24 -0.88
CA SER A 69 34.00 0.86 -1.38
C SER A 69 32.74 0.67 -2.27
N LEU A 70 31.66 1.38 -1.97
CA LEU A 70 30.42 1.36 -2.76
C LEU A 70 30.47 2.29 -3.98
N ALA A 71 31.09 3.47 -3.85
CA ALA A 71 31.27 4.42 -4.95
C ALA A 71 32.12 3.86 -6.08
N LEU A 72 33.11 3.01 -5.78
CA LEU A 72 33.89 2.27 -6.78
C LEU A 72 33.06 1.29 -7.62
N GLY A 73 31.83 0.94 -7.17
CA GLY A 73 30.87 0.12 -7.92
C GLY A 73 29.74 0.89 -8.61
N GLN A 74 29.68 2.23 -8.50
CA GLN A 74 28.51 3.04 -8.86
C GLN A 74 28.89 4.31 -9.66
N ALA A 75 28.90 4.24 -11.00
CA ALA A 75 29.00 5.43 -11.85
C ALA A 75 27.61 6.08 -12.11
N PRO A 76 27.50 7.42 -12.20
CA PRO A 76 26.21 8.15 -12.18
C PRO A 76 25.51 8.22 -13.56
N LEU A 77 24.29 7.68 -13.66
CA LEU A 77 23.40 7.76 -14.85
C LEU A 77 22.20 8.73 -14.68
N ALA A 78 22.07 9.42 -13.55
CA ALA A 78 20.86 10.18 -13.18
C ALA A 78 20.79 11.63 -13.72
N ALA A 79 21.83 12.15 -14.37
CA ALA A 79 21.87 13.54 -14.83
C ALA A 79 21.04 13.82 -16.09
N ASP A 80 20.71 12.80 -16.89
CA ASP A 80 20.12 12.95 -18.24
C ASP A 80 18.60 12.70 -18.33
N LEU A 81 17.90 12.45 -17.22
CA LEU A 81 16.46 12.12 -17.27
C LEU A 81 15.56 13.36 -17.48
N SER A 82 14.64 13.28 -18.43
CA SER A 82 13.62 14.32 -18.66
C SER A 82 12.65 14.47 -17.47
N GLU A 83 11.97 15.62 -17.36
CA GLU A 83 10.94 15.81 -16.32
C GLU A 83 9.81 14.78 -16.42
N ARG A 84 9.48 14.35 -17.64
CA ARG A 84 8.45 13.34 -17.91
C ARG A 84 8.85 11.96 -17.38
N GLU A 85 10.11 11.57 -17.58
CA GLU A 85 10.63 10.29 -17.07
C GLU A 85 10.72 10.30 -15.55
N ARG A 86 11.19 11.41 -14.96
CA ARG A 86 11.19 11.58 -13.49
C ARG A 86 9.80 11.47 -12.89
N LEU A 87 8.78 12.05 -13.54
CA LEU A 87 7.39 11.93 -13.10
C LEU A 87 6.87 10.49 -13.23
N ALA A 88 7.16 9.80 -14.33
CA ALA A 88 6.77 8.40 -14.52
C ALA A 88 7.39 7.47 -13.48
N ILE A 89 8.67 7.70 -13.14
CA ILE A 89 9.37 7.00 -12.05
C ILE A 89 8.68 7.28 -10.71
N GLY A 90 8.46 8.55 -10.37
CA GLY A 90 7.80 8.93 -9.12
C GLY A 90 6.41 8.31 -8.94
N LEU A 91 5.60 8.31 -10.01
CA LEU A 91 4.26 7.69 -10.02
C LEU A 91 4.32 6.16 -9.91
N THR A 92 5.29 5.54 -10.58
CA THR A 92 5.53 4.09 -10.49
C THR A 92 5.91 3.72 -9.06
N THR A 93 6.86 4.44 -8.46
CA THR A 93 7.30 4.21 -7.09
C THR A 93 6.16 4.40 -6.09
N LEU A 94 5.28 5.40 -6.28
CA LEU A 94 4.08 5.55 -5.47
C LEU A 94 3.11 4.37 -5.61
N ALA A 95 2.85 3.88 -6.82
CA ALA A 95 1.96 2.73 -7.02
C ALA A 95 2.55 1.42 -6.48
N THR A 96 3.86 1.22 -6.62
CA THR A 96 4.57 0.09 -5.99
C THR A 96 4.46 0.18 -4.47
N ARG A 97 4.72 1.36 -3.89
CA ARG A 97 4.57 1.54 -2.45
C ARG A 97 3.12 1.33 -2.00
N GLU A 98 2.14 1.77 -2.78
CA GLU A 98 0.73 1.50 -2.50
C GLU A 98 0.45 0.00 -2.44
N ARG A 99 1.01 -0.77 -3.38
CA ARG A 99 0.91 -2.23 -3.42
C ARG A 99 1.46 -2.88 -2.16
N ASP A 100 2.61 -2.43 -1.68
CA ASP A 100 3.26 -2.98 -0.47
C ASP A 100 2.48 -2.66 0.81
N LEU A 101 1.74 -1.55 0.83
CA LEU A 101 0.97 -1.11 1.99
C LEU A 101 -0.39 -1.80 2.13
N ILE A 102 -0.94 -2.36 1.06
CA ILE A 102 -2.29 -2.97 1.06
C ILE A 102 -2.37 -4.22 1.97
N PRO A 103 -1.41 -5.18 1.92
CA PRO A 103 -1.44 -6.37 2.78
C PRO A 103 -1.49 -6.04 4.27
N ASP A 104 -0.96 -4.89 4.69
CA ASP A 104 -1.05 -4.43 6.08
C ASP A 104 -2.49 -4.27 6.56
N TYR A 105 -3.51 -4.29 5.69
CA TYR A 105 -4.93 -4.20 6.08
C TYR A 105 -5.69 -5.52 5.90
N GLY A 106 -5.01 -6.60 5.51
CA GLY A 106 -5.64 -7.83 5.04
C GLY A 106 -6.09 -8.85 6.09
N ASN A 107 -5.66 -8.72 7.35
CA ASN A 107 -5.89 -9.70 8.41
C ASN A 107 -7.34 -9.69 8.97
N GLY A 108 -8.35 -9.72 8.10
CA GLY A 108 -9.78 -9.81 8.44
C GLY A 108 -10.46 -8.49 8.85
N ILE A 109 -9.76 -7.36 8.77
CA ILE A 109 -10.37 -6.01 8.80
C ILE A 109 -11.13 -5.77 7.48
N MET A 110 -10.64 -6.35 6.38
CA MET A 110 -11.20 -6.23 5.04
C MET A 110 -11.45 -7.59 4.41
N SER A 111 -12.37 -7.64 3.44
CA SER A 111 -12.54 -8.82 2.60
C SER A 111 -11.33 -9.06 1.68
N VAL A 112 -10.97 -10.32 1.48
CA VAL A 112 -9.91 -10.76 0.54
C VAL A 112 -10.17 -10.22 -0.87
N ARG A 113 -11.44 -10.23 -1.30
CA ARG A 113 -11.87 -9.68 -2.58
C ARG A 113 -11.51 -8.21 -2.75
N ASN A 114 -11.65 -7.40 -1.70
CA ASN A 114 -11.30 -5.98 -1.73
C ASN A 114 -9.79 -5.77 -1.81
N LEU A 115 -9.01 -6.54 -1.04
CA LEU A 115 -7.54 -6.51 -1.12
C LEU A 115 -7.07 -6.84 -2.53
N ASP A 116 -7.57 -7.93 -3.11
CA ASP A 116 -7.22 -8.34 -4.46
C ASP A 116 -7.59 -7.29 -5.50
N ALA A 117 -8.75 -6.63 -5.34
CA ALA A 117 -9.16 -5.54 -6.21
C ALA A 117 -8.22 -4.33 -6.10
N MET A 118 -7.79 -3.96 -4.89
CA MET A 118 -6.81 -2.90 -4.68
C MET A 118 -5.44 -3.28 -5.26
N MET A 119 -4.98 -4.52 -5.06
CA MET A 119 -3.71 -5.03 -5.61
C MET A 119 -3.71 -5.09 -7.14
N ARG A 120 -4.83 -5.48 -7.77
CA ARG A 120 -4.96 -5.42 -9.24
C ARG A 120 -4.92 -3.99 -9.74
N ASN A 121 -5.62 -3.08 -9.04
CA ASN A 121 -5.60 -1.66 -9.40
C ASN A 121 -4.20 -1.05 -9.33
N THR A 122 -3.39 -1.38 -8.31
CA THR A 122 -2.00 -0.88 -8.25
C THR A 122 -1.15 -1.39 -9.40
N GLY A 123 -1.35 -2.65 -9.84
CA GLY A 123 -0.72 -3.17 -11.06
C GLY A 123 -1.06 -2.33 -12.29
N HIS A 124 -2.35 -2.08 -12.53
CA HIS A 124 -2.78 -1.21 -13.63
C HIS A 124 -2.25 0.22 -13.52
N MET A 125 -2.10 0.75 -12.30
CA MET A 125 -1.51 2.08 -12.08
C MET A 125 -0.01 2.11 -12.42
N ILE A 126 0.74 1.05 -12.09
CA ILE A 126 2.16 0.91 -12.45
C ILE A 126 2.31 0.89 -13.97
N ASP A 127 1.54 0.04 -14.66
CA ASP A 127 1.61 -0.08 -16.12
C ASP A 127 1.22 1.23 -16.81
N ALA A 128 0.14 1.87 -16.35
CA ALA A 128 -0.33 3.13 -16.90
C ALA A 128 0.62 4.30 -16.61
N ALA A 129 1.31 4.32 -15.46
CA ALA A 129 2.34 5.32 -15.18
C ALA A 129 3.52 5.21 -16.15
N ARG A 130 3.95 3.99 -16.46
CA ARG A 130 5.07 3.73 -17.39
C ARG A 130 4.73 4.10 -18.82
N ASN A 131 3.56 3.69 -19.30
CA ASN A 131 3.20 3.83 -20.72
C ASN A 131 2.56 5.19 -21.05
N GLU A 132 1.73 5.72 -20.16
CA GLU A 132 0.87 6.88 -20.41
C GLU A 132 1.15 8.05 -19.46
N GLY A 133 2.10 7.90 -18.53
CA GLY A 133 2.46 8.91 -17.55
C GLY A 133 1.31 9.27 -16.60
N ARG A 134 1.22 10.55 -16.26
CA ARG A 134 0.26 11.07 -15.26
C ARG A 134 -1.20 10.82 -15.61
N LEU A 135 -1.58 10.96 -16.88
CA LEU A 135 -2.97 10.82 -17.31
C LEU A 135 -3.46 9.37 -17.17
N GLY A 136 -2.66 8.41 -17.66
CA GLY A 136 -2.99 7.00 -17.51
C GLY A 136 -3.02 6.55 -16.05
N TYR A 137 -2.03 6.99 -15.27
CA TYR A 137 -2.01 6.74 -13.82
C TYR A 137 -3.30 7.24 -13.13
N ASN A 138 -3.68 8.50 -13.36
CA ASN A 138 -4.87 9.09 -12.74
C ASN A 138 -6.15 8.38 -13.16
N ARG A 139 -6.25 7.97 -14.43
CA ARG A 139 -7.38 7.19 -14.95
C ARG A 139 -7.47 5.82 -14.27
N ALA A 140 -6.35 5.09 -14.20
CA ALA A 140 -6.29 3.81 -13.49
C ALA A 140 -6.66 3.98 -12.00
N ALA A 141 -6.09 4.99 -11.34
CA ALA A 141 -6.36 5.28 -9.93
C ALA A 141 -7.83 5.61 -9.64
N ARG A 142 -8.58 6.16 -10.61
CA ARG A 142 -10.01 6.48 -10.47
C ARG A 142 -10.93 5.29 -10.71
N ARG A 143 -10.55 4.32 -11.54
CA ARG A 143 -11.39 3.14 -11.88
C ARG A 143 -11.91 2.38 -10.67
N ILE A 144 -11.11 2.29 -9.60
CA ILE A 144 -11.51 1.59 -8.37
C ILE A 144 -12.66 2.29 -7.62
N LEU A 145 -12.89 3.58 -7.87
CA LEU A 145 -14.01 4.34 -7.26
C LEU A 145 -15.33 4.10 -8.00
N GLU A 146 -15.28 3.65 -9.25
CA GLU A 146 -16.45 3.41 -10.07
C GLU A 146 -17.33 2.31 -9.43
N PRO A 147 -18.66 2.46 -9.43
CA PRO A 147 -19.56 1.45 -8.88
C PRO A 147 -19.38 0.13 -9.62
N HIS A 148 -18.90 -0.90 -8.92
CA HIS A 148 -18.76 -2.23 -9.50
C HIS A 148 -20.12 -2.79 -9.90
N ILE A 149 -20.18 -3.62 -10.95
CA ILE A 149 -21.41 -4.26 -11.45
C ILE A 149 -22.15 -5.02 -10.34
N SER A 150 -21.43 -5.54 -9.34
CA SER A 150 -22.02 -6.22 -8.19
C SER A 150 -22.89 -5.31 -7.33
N TYR A 151 -22.56 -4.03 -7.24
CA TYR A 151 -23.38 -3.03 -6.54
C TYR A 151 -24.67 -2.75 -7.31
N GLN A 152 -24.59 -2.61 -8.64
CA GLN A 152 -25.77 -2.43 -9.48
C GLN A 152 -26.69 -3.66 -9.43
N LEU A 153 -26.12 -4.87 -9.45
CA LEU A 153 -26.86 -6.11 -9.29
C LEU A 153 -27.51 -6.23 -7.91
N ALA A 154 -26.79 -5.83 -6.85
CA ALA A 154 -27.34 -5.81 -5.49
C ALA A 154 -28.49 -4.81 -5.34
N LEU A 155 -28.40 -3.64 -5.96
CA LEU A 155 -29.50 -2.68 -6.03
C LEU A 155 -30.70 -3.23 -6.80
N TRP A 156 -30.46 -3.90 -7.93
CA TRP A 156 -31.51 -4.54 -8.71
C TRP A 156 -32.20 -5.65 -7.90
N LEU A 157 -31.44 -6.52 -7.24
CA LEU A 157 -31.93 -7.56 -6.33
C LEU A 157 -32.75 -6.97 -5.18
N HIS A 158 -32.30 -5.87 -4.58
CA HIS A 158 -33.05 -5.19 -3.51
C HIS A 158 -34.37 -4.61 -4.04
N ARG A 159 -34.35 -3.97 -5.21
CA ARG A 159 -35.55 -3.37 -5.82
C ARG A 159 -36.59 -4.40 -6.26
N HIS A 160 -36.16 -5.55 -6.76
CA HIS A 160 -37.05 -6.56 -7.34
C HIS A 160 -37.39 -7.71 -6.39
N LEU A 161 -36.51 -8.06 -5.44
CA LEU A 161 -36.67 -9.21 -4.54
C LEU A 161 -36.66 -8.83 -3.05
N HIS A 162 -36.56 -7.54 -2.71
CA HIS A 162 -36.50 -7.02 -1.33
C HIS A 162 -35.46 -7.72 -0.45
N LEU A 163 -34.36 -8.19 -1.06
CA LEU A 163 -33.26 -8.83 -0.35
C LEU A 163 -32.29 -7.76 0.18
N ASP A 164 -32.32 -7.50 1.48
CA ASP A 164 -31.48 -6.48 2.12
C ASP A 164 -30.02 -6.95 2.35
N ARG A 165 -29.82 -8.26 2.55
CA ARG A 165 -28.49 -8.85 2.80
C ARG A 165 -27.46 -8.64 1.68
N PRO A 166 -27.76 -8.88 0.38
CA PRO A 166 -26.78 -8.67 -0.68
C PRO A 166 -26.40 -7.19 -0.84
N LEU A 167 -27.36 -6.28 -0.63
CA LEU A 167 -27.09 -4.84 -0.67
C LEU A 167 -26.22 -4.41 0.52
N ALA A 168 -26.53 -4.90 1.73
CA ALA A 168 -25.72 -4.63 2.93
C ALA A 168 -24.28 -5.10 2.74
N ALA A 169 -24.08 -6.31 2.20
CA ALA A 169 -22.75 -6.83 1.91
C ALA A 169 -22.00 -5.97 0.89
N ALA A 170 -22.65 -5.58 -0.22
CA ALA A 170 -22.03 -4.74 -1.26
C ALA A 170 -21.66 -3.34 -0.74
N LEU A 171 -22.53 -2.73 0.09
CA LEU A 171 -22.26 -1.44 0.73
C LEU A 171 -21.11 -1.56 1.73
N ALA A 172 -21.10 -2.60 2.56
CA ALA A 172 -20.01 -2.86 3.49
C ALA A 172 -18.67 -3.06 2.78
N ASP A 173 -18.64 -3.87 1.71
CA ASP A 173 -17.43 -4.06 0.89
C ASP A 173 -16.94 -2.73 0.30
N ARG A 174 -17.84 -1.90 -0.23
CA ARG A 174 -17.47 -0.60 -0.78
C ARG A 174 -16.90 0.34 0.29
N PHE A 175 -17.54 0.39 1.46
CA PHE A 175 -17.10 1.22 2.57
C PHE A 175 -15.72 0.79 3.10
N GLU A 176 -15.53 -0.52 3.34
CA GLU A 176 -14.26 -1.10 3.78
C GLU A 176 -13.12 -0.76 2.79
N LEU A 177 -13.37 -0.90 1.48
CA LEU A 177 -12.40 -0.56 0.43
C LEU A 177 -12.00 0.92 0.48
N LEU A 178 -12.98 1.83 0.61
CA LEU A 178 -12.73 3.27 0.64
C LEU A 178 -11.94 3.69 1.89
N ILE A 179 -12.28 3.14 3.06
CA ILE A 179 -11.57 3.40 4.31
C ILE A 179 -10.10 2.96 4.22
N CYS A 180 -9.85 1.75 3.68
CA CYS A 180 -8.48 1.28 3.47
C CYS A 180 -7.73 2.15 2.48
N ARG A 181 -8.35 2.49 1.35
CA ARG A 181 -7.74 3.38 0.35
C ARG A 181 -7.33 4.71 0.98
N ARG A 182 -8.19 5.31 1.80
CA ARG A 182 -7.87 6.54 2.54
C ARG A 182 -6.67 6.34 3.48
N ALA A 183 -6.65 5.25 4.26
CA ALA A 183 -5.55 4.94 5.17
C ALA A 183 -4.21 4.73 4.44
N VAL A 184 -4.23 4.07 3.28
CA VAL A 184 -3.05 3.86 2.44
C VAL A 184 -2.57 5.19 1.84
N LEU A 185 -3.49 6.02 1.33
CA LEU A 185 -3.16 7.35 0.78
C LEU A 185 -2.50 8.27 1.82
N GLU A 186 -2.95 8.24 3.08
CA GLU A 186 -2.33 8.97 4.18
C GLU A 186 -0.87 8.54 4.41
N ARG A 187 -0.61 7.22 4.36
CA ARG A 187 0.76 6.70 4.45
C ARG A 187 1.60 7.07 3.23
N LEU A 188 1.00 7.14 2.05
CA LEU A 188 1.69 7.57 0.82
C LEU A 188 2.06 9.05 0.84
N HIS A 189 1.22 9.91 1.43
CA HIS A 189 1.55 11.33 1.59
C HIS A 189 2.79 11.50 2.47
N ARG A 190 2.83 10.81 3.63
CA ARG A 190 4.03 10.76 4.48
C ARG A 190 5.25 10.18 3.76
N TYR A 191 5.07 9.15 2.95
CA TYR A 191 6.16 8.56 2.15
C TYR A 191 6.68 9.53 1.08
N ASN A 192 5.79 10.27 0.41
CA ASN A 192 6.17 11.28 -0.57
C ASN A 192 7.06 12.37 0.08
N GLN A 193 6.66 12.86 1.26
CA GLN A 193 7.39 13.91 1.97
C GLN A 193 8.71 13.43 2.60
N SER A 194 8.72 12.25 3.21
CA SER A 194 9.89 11.76 3.96
C SER A 194 10.91 11.02 3.09
N ARG A 195 10.48 10.38 1.99
CA ARG A 195 11.36 9.56 1.14
C ARG A 195 11.46 10.14 -0.26
N LEU A 196 10.37 10.41 -0.95
CA LEU A 196 10.46 10.83 -2.37
C LEU A 196 10.92 12.27 -2.56
N LYS A 197 10.60 13.18 -1.65
CA LYS A 197 11.00 14.60 -1.72
C LYS A 197 12.53 14.79 -1.70
N PRO A 198 13.29 14.16 -0.79
CA PRO A 198 14.75 14.16 -0.86
C PRO A 198 15.31 13.56 -2.16
N LEU A 199 14.62 12.55 -2.74
CA LEU A 199 15.08 11.81 -3.91
C LEU A 199 14.80 12.49 -5.25
N LEU A 200 13.65 13.14 -5.39
CA LEU A 200 13.15 13.72 -6.65
C LEU A 200 13.16 15.25 -6.67
N GLY A 201 13.44 15.89 -5.53
CA GLY A 201 13.43 17.33 -5.34
C GLY A 201 12.04 17.91 -5.08
N GLU A 202 12.01 19.13 -4.55
CA GLU A 202 10.81 19.82 -4.07
C GLU A 202 9.70 19.90 -5.12
N ARG A 203 10.06 20.30 -6.34
CA ARG A 203 9.09 20.52 -7.42
C ARG A 203 8.39 19.24 -7.83
N MET A 204 9.14 18.14 -8.03
CA MET A 204 8.55 16.86 -8.44
C MET A 204 7.71 16.27 -7.31
N ALA A 205 8.20 16.36 -6.07
CA ALA A 205 7.43 15.93 -4.91
C ALA A 205 6.10 16.69 -4.77
N GLY A 206 6.08 17.99 -5.03
CA GLY A 206 4.85 18.79 -5.05
C GLY A 206 3.85 18.36 -6.13
N VAL A 207 4.34 17.97 -7.32
CA VAL A 207 3.47 17.42 -8.37
C VAL A 207 2.85 16.08 -7.95
N LEU A 208 3.67 15.18 -7.39
CA LEU A 208 3.20 13.91 -6.84
C LEU A 208 2.21 14.13 -5.70
N ASP A 209 2.46 15.13 -4.86
CA ASP A 209 1.60 15.49 -3.75
C ASP A 209 0.23 15.94 -4.23
N THR A 210 0.17 16.79 -5.25
CA THR A 210 -1.09 17.22 -5.88
C THR A 210 -1.89 16.03 -6.41
N VAL A 211 -1.22 15.03 -6.98
CA VAL A 211 -1.86 13.78 -7.43
C VAL A 211 -2.43 13.00 -6.24
N LEU A 212 -1.68 12.84 -5.16
CA LEU A 212 -2.14 12.17 -3.94
C LEU A 212 -3.32 12.91 -3.29
N GLN A 213 -3.24 14.24 -3.17
CA GLN A 213 -4.30 15.08 -2.61
C GLN A 213 -5.62 14.92 -3.39
N ALA A 214 -5.58 14.99 -4.73
CA ALA A 214 -6.76 14.80 -5.56
C ALA A 214 -7.39 13.40 -5.36
N ARG A 215 -6.55 12.36 -5.17
CA ARG A 215 -7.01 11.00 -4.87
C ARG A 215 -7.63 10.90 -3.48
N SER A 216 -7.03 11.51 -2.47
CA SER A 216 -7.56 11.56 -1.09
C SER A 216 -8.90 12.27 -1.05
N GLN A 217 -9.02 13.42 -1.71
CA GLN A 217 -10.27 14.17 -1.80
C GLN A 217 -11.39 13.35 -2.47
N SER A 218 -11.06 12.64 -3.57
CA SER A 218 -12.03 11.78 -4.25
C SER A 218 -12.51 10.62 -3.36
N ALA A 219 -11.62 10.04 -2.56
CA ALA A 219 -11.97 9.00 -1.61
C ALA A 219 -12.84 9.53 -0.46
N GLU A 220 -12.49 10.70 0.11
CA GLU A 220 -13.26 11.32 1.20
C GLU A 220 -14.68 11.69 0.74
N LEU A 221 -14.83 12.25 -0.46
CA LEU A 221 -16.15 12.54 -1.05
C LEU A 221 -17.00 11.27 -1.21
N ALA A 222 -16.38 10.17 -1.66
CA ALA A 222 -17.09 8.90 -1.81
C ALA A 222 -17.49 8.27 -0.47
N ILE A 223 -16.66 8.43 0.57
CA ILE A 223 -16.98 8.02 1.94
C ILE A 223 -18.13 8.86 2.48
N GLN A 224 -18.06 10.18 2.32
CA GLN A 224 -19.08 11.10 2.82
C GLN A 224 -20.44 10.82 2.17
N ALA A 225 -20.47 10.61 0.85
CA ALA A 225 -21.69 10.23 0.15
C ALA A 225 -22.32 8.93 0.70
N LEU A 226 -21.52 7.94 1.12
CA LEU A 226 -22.04 6.73 1.77
C LEU A 226 -22.58 7.00 3.17
N ARG A 227 -21.93 7.88 3.94
CA ARG A 227 -22.40 8.30 5.27
C ARG A 227 -23.74 9.01 5.18
N ASP A 228 -23.87 9.93 4.22
CA ASP A 228 -25.10 10.69 4.01
C ASP A 228 -26.25 9.79 3.56
N ALA A 229 -25.97 8.83 2.66
CA ALA A 229 -26.98 7.89 2.16
C ALA A 229 -27.41 6.85 3.21
N HIS A 230 -26.50 6.39 4.07
CA HIS A 230 -26.76 5.35 5.06
C HIS A 230 -26.10 5.64 6.43
N PRO A 231 -26.59 6.63 7.21
CA PRO A 231 -25.92 7.11 8.42
C PRO A 231 -25.76 6.04 9.52
N GLU A 232 -26.84 5.35 9.90
CA GLU A 232 -26.78 4.34 10.97
C GLU A 232 -25.94 3.12 10.58
N PHE A 233 -26.04 2.73 9.30
CA PHE A 233 -25.30 1.58 8.77
C PHE A 233 -23.81 1.85 8.70
N THR A 234 -23.42 3.04 8.20
CA THR A 234 -22.01 3.44 8.16
C THR A 234 -21.43 3.63 9.56
N GLN A 235 -22.20 4.20 10.51
CA GLN A 235 -21.78 4.28 11.91
C GLN A 235 -21.53 2.90 12.53
N ALA A 236 -22.39 1.91 12.25
CA ALA A 236 -22.18 0.53 12.71
C ALA A 236 -20.93 -0.10 12.08
N LEU A 237 -20.68 0.15 10.78
CA LEU A 237 -19.46 -0.30 10.11
C LEU A 237 -18.20 0.36 10.69
N GLU A 238 -18.22 1.66 10.97
CA GLU A 238 -17.10 2.37 11.58
C GLU A 238 -16.77 1.82 12.97
N ARG A 239 -17.78 1.63 13.83
CA ARG A 239 -17.60 1.00 15.15
C ARG A 239 -16.97 -0.39 15.02
N ARG A 240 -17.48 -1.19 14.08
CA ARG A 240 -16.92 -2.52 13.78
C ARG A 240 -15.46 -2.45 13.34
N LEU A 241 -15.12 -1.57 12.39
CA LEU A 241 -13.76 -1.43 11.89
C LEU A 241 -12.78 -0.94 12.97
N LEU A 242 -13.22 0.01 13.80
CA LEU A 242 -12.43 0.50 14.94
C LEU A 242 -12.19 -0.61 15.97
N LEU A 243 -13.19 -1.42 16.27
CA LEU A 243 -13.03 -2.58 17.16
C LEU A 243 -12.02 -3.57 16.60
N LEU A 244 -12.14 -3.96 15.32
CA LEU A 244 -11.20 -4.89 14.68
C LEU A 244 -9.77 -4.30 14.64
N PHE A 245 -9.63 -3.01 14.38
CA PHE A 245 -8.35 -2.32 14.45
C PHE A 245 -7.74 -2.35 15.86
N ALA A 246 -8.53 -2.04 16.88
CA ALA A 246 -8.09 -2.05 18.28
C ALA A 246 -7.66 -3.46 18.74
N LEU A 247 -8.45 -4.48 18.41
CA LEU A 247 -8.11 -5.88 18.72
C LEU A 247 -6.79 -6.31 18.07
N ARG A 248 -6.57 -5.91 16.82
CA ARG A 248 -5.33 -6.20 16.12
C ARG A 248 -4.14 -5.47 16.72
N GLN A 249 -4.29 -4.18 17.00
CA GLN A 249 -3.23 -3.40 17.63
C GLN A 249 -2.87 -3.97 19.01
N GLY A 250 -3.88 -4.42 19.77
CA GLY A 250 -3.68 -5.12 21.04
C GLY A 250 -2.89 -6.41 20.89
N ARG A 251 -3.21 -7.25 19.90
CA ARG A 251 -2.43 -8.46 19.61
C ARG A 251 -0.97 -8.18 19.28
N ASN A 252 -0.71 -7.24 18.37
CA ASN A 252 0.65 -6.86 18.00
C ASN A 252 1.46 -6.35 19.20
N ALA A 253 0.83 -5.57 20.10
CA ALA A 253 1.48 -5.09 21.31
C ALA A 253 1.82 -6.22 22.28
N LEU A 254 0.90 -7.19 22.46
CA LEU A 254 1.13 -8.36 23.30
C LEU A 254 2.25 -9.26 22.74
N GLU A 255 2.27 -9.49 21.42
CA GLU A 255 3.34 -10.24 20.76
C GLU A 255 4.72 -9.60 21.00
N ALA A 256 4.80 -8.25 20.92
CA ALA A 256 6.02 -7.52 21.23
C ALA A 256 6.43 -7.67 22.71
N MET A 257 5.49 -7.55 23.65
CA MET A 257 5.77 -7.72 25.09
C MET A 257 6.26 -9.13 25.43
N VAL A 258 5.77 -10.16 24.74
CA VAL A 258 6.27 -11.53 24.88
C VAL A 258 7.68 -11.67 24.30
N ALA A 259 7.94 -11.07 23.13
CA ALA A 259 9.27 -11.08 22.52
C ALA A 259 10.31 -10.38 23.41
N GLU A 260 9.90 -9.32 24.11
CA GLU A 260 10.72 -8.58 25.07
C GLU A 260 10.78 -9.22 26.47
N SER A 261 10.15 -10.40 26.65
CA SER A 261 10.08 -11.12 27.94
C SER A 261 9.44 -10.32 29.09
N VAL A 262 8.61 -9.33 28.78
CA VAL A 262 7.88 -8.50 29.75
C VAL A 262 6.67 -9.25 30.32
N ILE A 263 6.06 -10.15 29.54
CA ILE A 263 4.88 -10.95 29.92
C ILE A 263 5.18 -12.44 29.71
N SER A 264 4.64 -13.31 30.56
CA SER A 264 4.75 -14.76 30.41
C SER A 264 3.90 -15.31 29.26
N LYS A 265 4.29 -16.45 28.69
CA LYS A 265 3.56 -17.10 27.58
C LYS A 265 2.15 -17.55 27.99
N GLU A 266 1.96 -17.87 29.27
CA GLU A 266 0.67 -18.29 29.82
C GLU A 266 -0.33 -17.12 29.83
N VAL A 267 0.12 -15.94 30.29
CA VAL A 267 -0.71 -14.72 30.29
C VAL A 267 -1.05 -14.31 28.86
N TYR A 268 -0.09 -14.37 27.93
CA TYR A 268 -0.34 -14.12 26.51
C TYR A 268 -1.42 -15.03 25.94
N THR A 269 -1.33 -16.33 26.20
CA THR A 269 -2.28 -17.32 25.67
C THR A 269 -3.70 -17.05 26.15
N TRP A 270 -3.87 -16.68 27.42
CA TRP A 270 -5.19 -16.33 27.97
C TRP A 270 -5.75 -15.06 27.32
N VAL A 271 -4.96 -13.98 27.22
CA VAL A 271 -5.42 -12.72 26.61
C VAL A 271 -5.73 -12.91 25.12
N ASP A 272 -4.91 -13.64 24.37
CA ASP A 272 -5.15 -13.88 22.95
C ASP A 272 -6.44 -14.68 22.70
N GLN A 273 -6.80 -15.61 23.58
CA GLN A 273 -8.09 -16.30 23.51
C GLN A 273 -9.28 -15.34 23.66
N GLU A 274 -9.23 -14.42 24.61
CA GLU A 274 -10.28 -13.41 24.81
C GLU A 274 -10.35 -12.42 23.64
N LEU A 275 -9.19 -11.95 23.16
CA LEU A 275 -9.13 -11.13 21.94
C LEU A 275 -9.70 -11.89 20.73
N GLY A 276 -9.45 -13.20 20.63
CA GLY A 276 -10.01 -14.08 19.61
C GLY A 276 -11.53 -14.25 19.70
N ARG A 277 -12.10 -14.27 20.91
CA ARG A 277 -13.56 -14.26 21.12
C ARG A 277 -14.16 -12.93 20.67
N ALA A 278 -13.60 -11.81 21.11
CA ALA A 278 -14.02 -10.48 20.71
C ALA A 278 -13.92 -10.28 19.19
N TRP A 279 -12.86 -10.81 18.57
CA TRP A 279 -12.66 -10.79 17.12
C TRP A 279 -13.80 -11.50 16.39
N ARG A 280 -14.14 -12.74 16.78
CA ARG A 280 -15.22 -13.51 16.14
C ARG A 280 -16.57 -12.79 16.20
N LEU A 281 -16.87 -12.12 17.31
CA LEU A 281 -18.09 -11.33 17.48
C LEU A 281 -18.07 -10.06 16.59
N GLY A 282 -16.92 -9.40 16.50
CA GLY A 282 -16.75 -8.18 15.68
C GLY A 282 -16.70 -8.43 14.17
N VAL A 283 -16.34 -9.64 13.72
CA VAL A 283 -16.25 -9.94 12.28
C VAL A 283 -17.62 -9.87 11.57
N ALA A 284 -18.73 -10.13 12.27
CA ALA A 284 -20.07 -10.07 11.68
C ALA A 284 -20.39 -8.67 11.15
N ARG A 285 -20.78 -8.58 9.87
CA ARG A 285 -21.17 -7.30 9.25
C ARG A 285 -22.58 -6.89 9.73
N PRO A 286 -22.83 -5.58 9.93
CA PRO A 286 -24.15 -5.09 10.28
C PRO A 286 -25.15 -5.38 9.16
N VAL A 287 -26.42 -5.49 9.54
CA VAL A 287 -27.53 -5.59 8.58
C VAL A 287 -28.04 -4.18 8.25
N LEU A 288 -28.53 -3.97 7.02
CA LEU A 288 -29.31 -2.78 6.72
C LEU A 288 -30.60 -2.85 7.53
N ARG A 289 -30.78 -1.92 8.47
CA ARG A 289 -32.05 -1.77 9.18
C ARG A 289 -33.06 -1.22 8.16
N LYS A 290 -34.28 -1.77 8.13
CA LYS A 290 -35.36 -1.20 7.30
C LYS A 290 -35.53 0.26 7.72
N GLN A 291 -35.38 1.19 6.78
CA GLN A 291 -35.98 2.50 6.94
C GLN A 291 -37.49 2.24 7.02
N ASP A 292 -38.11 2.56 8.16
CA ASP A 292 -39.56 2.59 8.20
C ASP A 292 -40.04 3.54 7.09
N PRO A 293 -41.00 3.14 6.25
CA PRO A 293 -41.66 4.05 5.33
C PRO A 293 -42.64 4.92 6.12
N ALA A 294 -42.14 5.72 7.06
CA ALA A 294 -42.91 6.71 7.80
C ALA A 294 -42.46 8.10 7.32
N GLY A 295 -43.08 8.53 6.22
CA GLY A 295 -42.80 9.80 5.56
C GLY A 295 -43.69 10.01 4.34
N ARG A 296 -45.00 9.80 4.49
CA ARG A 296 -46.04 10.45 3.69
C ARG A 296 -46.99 11.14 4.64
#